data_AF-A0A259T988-F1
#
_entry.id   AF-A0A259T988-F1
#
_cell.length_a   1.000
_cell.length_b   1.000
_cell.length_c   1.000
_cell.angle_alpha   90.00
_cell.angle_beta   90.00
_cell.angle_gamma   90.00
#
_symmetry.space_group_name_H-M   'P 1'
#
loop_
_entity.id
_entity.type
_entity.pdbx_description
1 polymer ?
#
loop_
_entity_poly.entity_id
_entity_poly.type
_entity_poly.pdbx_seq_one_letter_code
_entity_poly.pdbx_strand_id
1 'polypeptide(L)'
;MYRAEIHEFVRQLGADEVIDYATTDFGETVRPVDIVLDMVRDVGENERKSYTVLKDGGKLLSLVSPAIDRNPRTRGIEARFVRVEPNRSGWLSLIRQVQDQQLKVHIDRIFPFNAEGIARAGPAVRKVSC
;
A
#
# COMPACT_ATOMS: atom_id res chain seq x y z
N MET A 1 -8.16 14.03 8.04
CA MET A 1 -7.92 12.91 8.96
C MET A 1 -6.62 13.21 9.69
N TYR A 2 -6.67 13.27 11.01
CA TYR A 2 -5.50 13.50 11.86
C TYR A 2 -4.69 12.18 11.97
N ARG A 3 -3.35 12.24 12.12
CA ARG A 3 -2.48 11.03 12.08
C ARG A 3 -2.90 9.95 13.10
N ALA A 4 -3.33 10.36 14.29
CA ALA A 4 -3.78 9.41 15.31
C ALA A 4 -5.04 8.62 14.90
N GLU A 5 -5.97 9.26 14.15
CA GLU A 5 -7.17 8.59 13.63
C GLU A 5 -6.80 7.53 12.57
N ILE A 6 -5.79 7.81 11.74
CA ILE A 6 -5.28 6.86 10.75
C ILE A 6 -4.62 5.66 11.44
N HIS A 7 -3.81 5.90 12.48
CA HIS A 7 -3.16 4.80 13.21
C HIS A 7 -4.18 3.86 13.86
N GLU A 8 -5.22 4.42 14.48
CA GLU A 8 -6.28 3.63 15.06
C GLU A 8 -7.07 2.85 14.00
N PHE A 9 -7.37 3.50 12.87
CA PHE A 9 -8.00 2.84 11.73
C PHE A 9 -7.19 1.63 11.25
N VAL A 10 -5.86 1.77 11.08
CA VAL A 10 -5.00 0.67 10.62
C VAL A 10 -4.95 -0.47 11.64
N ARG A 11 -4.97 -0.19 12.95
CA ARG A 11 -5.10 -1.24 13.97
C ARG A 11 -6.41 -2.00 13.85
N GLN A 12 -7.52 -1.31 13.59
CA GLN A 12 -8.82 -1.95 13.37
C GLN A 12 -8.87 -2.81 12.11
N LEU A 13 -7.98 -2.60 11.14
CA LEU A 13 -7.81 -3.49 9.99
C LEU A 13 -7.04 -4.78 10.33
N GLY A 14 -6.51 -4.92 11.55
CA GLY A 14 -5.80 -6.11 12.02
C GLY A 14 -4.28 -5.99 12.00
N ALA A 15 -3.70 -4.79 11.93
CA ALA A 15 -2.25 -4.61 12.00
C ALA A 15 -1.73 -4.91 13.42
N ASP A 16 -0.72 -5.79 13.53
CA ASP A 16 -0.05 -6.10 14.79
C ASP A 16 0.80 -4.94 15.32
N GLU A 17 1.42 -4.18 14.42
CA GLU A 17 2.27 -3.02 14.73
C GLU A 17 1.96 -1.86 13.78
N VAL A 18 1.86 -0.64 14.33
CA VAL A 18 1.62 0.59 13.58
C VAL A 18 2.67 1.62 13.97
N ILE A 19 3.44 2.09 12.99
CA ILE A 19 4.60 2.97 13.18
C ILE A 19 4.29 4.37 12.66
N ASP A 20 4.47 5.38 13.52
CA ASP A 20 4.47 6.77 13.08
C ASP A 20 5.84 7.13 12.48
N TYR A 21 5.94 7.06 11.16
CA TYR A 21 7.17 7.35 10.42
C TYR A 21 7.65 8.81 10.53
N ALA A 22 6.84 9.74 11.07
CA ALA A 22 7.29 11.12 11.30
C ALA A 22 8.13 11.27 12.57
N THR A 23 8.02 10.32 13.50
CA THR A 23 8.72 10.37 14.79
C THR A 23 9.63 9.17 15.00
N THR A 24 9.48 8.12 14.19
CA THR A 24 10.22 6.85 14.33
C THR A 24 10.81 6.44 12.99
N ASP A 25 12.11 6.14 12.95
CA ASP A 25 12.74 5.53 11.78
C ASP A 25 12.53 4.02 11.80
N PHE A 26 11.63 3.54 10.94
CA PHE A 26 11.34 2.11 10.84
C PHE A 26 12.55 1.27 10.38
N GLY A 27 13.51 1.89 9.69
CA GLY A 27 14.72 1.22 9.21
C GLY A 27 15.63 0.73 10.34
N GLU A 28 15.45 1.29 11.55
CA GLU A 28 16.23 0.98 12.75
C GLU A 28 15.43 0.21 13.81
N THR A 29 14.10 0.38 13.83
CA THR A 29 13.26 -0.15 14.92
C THR A 29 12.51 -1.43 14.56
N VAL A 30 12.23 -1.66 13.27
CA VAL A 30 11.48 -2.83 12.81
C VAL A 30 12.36 -4.06 12.85
N ARG A 31 11.83 -5.14 13.44
CA ARG A 31 12.48 -6.45 13.40
C ARG A 31 12.53 -6.97 11.96
N PRO A 32 13.58 -7.72 11.56
CA PRO A 32 13.67 -8.21 10.19
C PRO A 32 12.43 -8.98 9.71
N VAL A 33 11.89 -8.59 8.57
CA VAL A 33 10.70 -9.18 7.93
C VAL A 33 11.05 -9.97 6.68
N ASP A 34 10.18 -10.89 6.30
CA ASP A 34 10.34 -11.72 5.11
C ASP A 34 9.92 -10.98 3.83
N ILE A 35 8.93 -10.09 3.93
CA ILE A 35 8.33 -9.37 2.80
C ILE A 35 8.09 -7.91 3.20
N VAL A 36 8.42 -6.98 2.31
CA VAL A 36 7.96 -5.60 2.36
C VAL A 36 7.06 -5.32 1.16
N LEU A 37 5.87 -4.77 1.41
CA LEU A 37 4.98 -4.23 0.38
C LEU A 37 5.09 -2.71 0.37
N ASP A 38 5.72 -2.16 -0.67
CA ASP A 38 5.93 -0.74 -0.84
C ASP A 38 4.79 -0.09 -1.66
N MET A 39 4.08 0.82 -1.00
CA MET A 39 2.99 1.63 -1.58
C MET A 39 3.27 3.13 -1.48
N VAL A 40 4.45 3.51 -0.99
CA VAL A 40 4.78 4.92 -0.77
C VAL A 40 5.51 5.43 -2.00
N ARG A 41 4.84 6.31 -2.76
CA ARG A 41 5.46 6.93 -3.93
C ARG A 41 6.49 7.96 -3.50
N ASP A 42 7.67 7.50 -3.11
CA ASP A 42 8.88 8.29 -3.00
C ASP A 42 9.95 7.77 -3.97
N VAL A 43 11.01 8.55 -4.13
CA VAL A 43 12.17 8.10 -4.91
C VAL A 43 13.32 7.91 -3.92
N GLY A 44 13.54 6.68 -3.51
CA GLY A 44 14.81 6.21 -2.96
C GLY A 44 14.90 6.05 -1.45
N GLU A 45 14.36 6.95 -0.61
CA GLU A 45 14.59 6.86 0.83
C GLU A 45 13.87 5.69 1.49
N ASN A 46 12.55 5.57 1.30
CA ASN A 46 11.78 4.45 1.88
C ASN A 46 12.12 3.13 1.20
N GLU A 47 12.43 3.11 -0.10
CA GLU A 47 12.92 1.91 -0.78
C GLU A 47 14.23 1.43 -0.12
N ARG A 48 15.21 2.31 0.11
CA ARG A 48 16.48 1.97 0.75
C ARG A 48 16.30 1.49 2.19
N LYS A 49 15.41 2.12 2.97
CA LYS A 49 15.06 1.67 4.34
C LYS A 49 14.34 0.32 4.33
N SER A 50 13.51 0.05 3.32
CA SER A 50 12.87 -1.25 3.15
C SER A 50 13.90 -2.37 2.95
N TYR A 51 15.00 -2.08 2.25
CA TYR A 51 16.12 -3.00 2.16
C TYR A 51 16.85 -3.24 3.49
N THR A 52 16.80 -2.37 4.51
CA THR A 52 17.49 -2.63 5.79
C THR A 52 16.70 -3.58 6.69
N VAL A 53 15.38 -3.54 6.61
CA VAL A 53 14.48 -4.35 7.44
C VAL A 53 14.16 -5.72 6.85
N LEU A 54 14.61 -6.02 5.63
CA LEU A 54 14.44 -7.35 5.03
C LEU A 54 15.46 -8.35 5.54
N LYS A 55 15.01 -9.57 5.83
CA LYS A 55 15.90 -10.74 6.00
C LYS A 55 16.64 -11.05 4.70
N ASP A 56 17.77 -11.74 4.82
CA ASP A 56 18.46 -12.30 3.66
C ASP A 56 17.52 -13.26 2.90
N GLY A 57 17.48 -13.16 1.58
CA GLY A 57 16.54 -13.90 0.74
C GLY A 57 15.09 -13.42 0.76
N GLY A 58 14.79 -12.32 1.47
CA GLY A 58 13.45 -11.73 1.54
C GLY A 58 12.97 -11.09 0.23
N LYS A 59 11.77 -10.51 0.25
CA LYS A 59 11.13 -9.92 -0.94
C LYS A 59 10.71 -8.46 -0.74
N LEU A 60 11.09 -7.60 -1.67
CA LEU A 60 10.60 -6.22 -1.77
C LEU A 60 9.62 -6.12 -2.94
N LEU A 61 8.34 -5.95 -2.65
CA LEU A 61 7.26 -5.87 -3.63
C LEU A 61 6.78 -4.42 -3.71
N SER A 62 7.08 -3.69 -4.80
CA SER A 62 6.64 -2.30 -4.97
C SER A 62 5.44 -2.20 -5.91
N LEU A 63 4.44 -1.41 -5.51
CA LEU A 63 3.30 -1.02 -6.35
C LEU A 63 3.52 0.33 -7.06
N VAL A 64 4.63 1.01 -6.76
CA VAL A 64 4.88 2.39 -7.17
C VAL A 64 6.18 2.59 -7.97
N SER A 65 7.10 1.62 -7.95
CA SER A 65 8.41 1.70 -8.62
C SER A 65 8.61 0.61 -9.69
N PRO A 66 8.24 0.87 -10.97
CA PRO A 66 8.47 -0.08 -12.06
C PRO A 66 9.95 -0.37 -12.34
N ALA A 67 10.85 0.54 -11.98
CA ALA A 67 12.28 0.37 -12.20
C ALA A 67 12.91 -0.66 -11.24
N ILE A 68 12.24 -1.00 -10.14
CA ILE A 68 12.76 -1.84 -9.07
C ILE A 68 13.13 -3.26 -9.54
N ASP A 69 12.49 -3.76 -10.61
CA ASP A 69 12.82 -5.04 -11.23
C ASP A 69 14.27 -5.12 -11.73
N ARG A 70 14.89 -3.96 -11.98
CA ARG A 70 16.27 -3.84 -12.47
C ARG A 70 17.29 -3.71 -11.35
N ASN A 71 16.85 -3.60 -10.09
CA ASN A 71 17.75 -3.48 -8.97
C ASN A 71 18.61 -4.76 -8.84
N PRO A 72 19.92 -4.63 -8.58
CA PRO A 72 20.77 -5.78 -8.38
C PRO A 72 20.30 -6.55 -7.14
N ARG A 73 20.39 -7.88 -7.19
CA ARG A 73 20.12 -8.71 -6.01
C ARG A 73 21.22 -8.48 -4.97
N THR A 74 20.85 -7.91 -3.84
CA THR A 74 21.71 -7.75 -2.66
C THR A 74 21.19 -8.66 -1.54
N ARG A 75 22.08 -9.33 -0.81
CA ARG A 75 21.70 -10.29 0.27
C ARG A 75 20.68 -11.37 -0.15
N GLY A 76 20.66 -11.73 -1.43
CA GLY A 76 19.69 -12.67 -2.00
C GLY A 76 18.26 -12.12 -2.14
N ILE A 77 18.01 -10.85 -1.80
CA ILE A 77 16.68 -10.23 -1.83
C ILE A 77 16.13 -10.19 -3.26
N GLU A 78 14.85 -10.53 -3.40
CA GLU A 78 14.10 -10.39 -4.64
C GLU A 78 13.27 -9.10 -4.62
N ALA A 79 13.63 -8.14 -5.46
CA ALA A 79 12.85 -6.92 -5.65
C ALA A 79 12.00 -7.01 -6.92
N ARG A 80 10.69 -6.73 -6.80
CA ARG A 80 9.74 -6.84 -7.90
C ARG A 80 8.75 -5.70 -7.93
N PHE A 81 8.44 -5.24 -9.14
CA PHE A 81 7.28 -4.42 -9.38
C PHE A 81 6.04 -5.31 -9.48
N VAL A 82 5.04 -5.04 -8.65
CA VAL A 82 3.76 -5.76 -8.68
C VAL A 82 2.86 -5.10 -9.71
N ARG A 83 2.73 -5.75 -10.87
CA ARG A 83 1.73 -5.39 -11.88
C ARG A 83 0.45 -6.16 -11.61
N VAL A 84 -0.65 -5.43 -11.36
CA VAL A 84 -1.97 -6.03 -11.24
C VAL A 84 -2.57 -6.19 -12.62
N GLU A 85 -2.84 -7.43 -13.01
CA GLU A 85 -3.63 -7.75 -14.19
C GLU A 85 -5.01 -8.25 -13.74
N PRO A 86 -6.07 -7.43 -13.87
CA PRO A 86 -7.40 -7.83 -13.47
C PRO A 86 -7.88 -9.00 -14.35
N ASN A 87 -8.44 -10.01 -13.70
CA ASN A 87 -9.04 -11.16 -14.39
C ASN A 87 -10.35 -11.56 -13.71
N ARG A 88 -11.18 -12.30 -14.45
CA ARG A 88 -12.52 -12.66 -13.99
C ARG A 88 -12.52 -13.47 -12.69
N SER A 89 -11.62 -14.43 -12.53
CA SER A 89 -11.59 -15.29 -11.35
C SER A 89 -11.19 -14.50 -10.09
N GLY A 90 -10.19 -13.61 -10.20
CA GLY A 90 -9.80 -12.70 -9.13
C GLY A 90 -10.95 -11.77 -8.72
N TRP A 91 -11.64 -11.18 -9.69
CA TRP A 91 -12.80 -10.33 -9.42
C TRP A 91 -13.94 -11.07 -8.71
N LEU A 92 -14.29 -12.27 -9.17
CA LEU A 92 -15.35 -13.06 -8.53
C LEU A 92 -14.97 -13.49 -7.11
N SER A 93 -13.68 -13.76 -6.85
CA SER A 93 -13.17 -14.03 -5.51
C SER A 93 -13.35 -12.82 -4.60
N LEU A 94 -12.99 -11.62 -5.05
CA LEU A 94 -13.18 -10.39 -4.27
C LEU A 94 -14.65 -10.11 -3.98
N ILE A 95 -15.54 -10.26 -4.96
CA ILE A 95 -17.00 -10.10 -4.77
C ILE A 95 -17.50 -11.05 -3.69
N ARG A 96 -17.09 -12.33 -3.75
CA ARG A 96 -17.47 -13.32 -2.75
C ARG A 96 -16.96 -12.95 -1.37
N GLN A 97 -15.70 -12.52 -1.24
CA GLN A 97 -15.15 -12.10 0.06
C GLN A 97 -15.91 -10.91 0.65
N VAL A 98 -16.38 -9.97 -0.19
CA VAL A 98 -17.23 -8.86 0.27
C VAL A 98 -18.61 -9.36 0.72
N GLN A 99 -19.24 -10.26 -0.05
CA GLN A 99 -20.54 -10.85 0.30
C GLN A 99 -20.47 -11.67 1.60
N ASP A 100 -19.39 -12.44 1.78
CA ASP A 100 -19.12 -13.29 2.94
C ASP A 100 -18.55 -12.49 4.14
N GLN A 101 -18.50 -11.15 4.03
CA GLN A 101 -17.98 -10.21 5.05
C GLN A 101 -16.52 -10.46 5.47
N GLN A 102 -15.75 -11.20 4.66
CA GLN A 102 -14.31 -11.43 4.87
C GLN A 102 -13.46 -10.27 4.39
N LEU A 103 -14.00 -9.44 3.48
CA LEU A 103 -13.38 -8.22 2.99
C LEU A 103 -14.35 -7.05 3.15
N LYS A 104 -13.99 -6.07 3.99
CA LYS A 104 -14.81 -4.88 4.22
C LYS A 104 -14.31 -3.71 3.38
N VAL A 105 -15.19 -3.14 2.56
CA VAL A 105 -14.91 -1.91 1.81
C VAL A 105 -15.13 -0.70 2.73
N HIS A 106 -14.07 0.07 2.98
CA HIS A 106 -14.13 1.30 3.75
C HIS A 106 -14.25 2.50 2.82
N ILE A 107 -15.39 3.18 2.83
CA ILE A 107 -15.65 4.39 2.04
C ILE A 107 -15.38 5.60 2.93
N ASP A 108 -14.39 6.42 2.59
CA ASP A 108 -14.09 7.67 3.31
C ASP A 108 -15.25 8.68 3.12
N ARG A 109 -15.58 8.99 1.86
CA ARG A 109 -16.60 9.99 1.50
C ARG A 109 -17.37 9.62 0.25
N ILE A 110 -18.64 10.01 0.20
CA ILE A 110 -19.52 9.93 -0.97
C ILE A 110 -19.90 11.34 -1.38
N PHE A 111 -19.81 11.64 -2.67
CA PHE A 111 -20.15 12.94 -3.23
C PHE A 111 -21.27 12.79 -4.27
N PRO A 112 -22.20 13.76 -4.36
CA PRO A 112 -23.17 13.76 -5.44
C PRO A 112 -22.49 14.01 -6.79
N PHE A 113 -23.01 13.41 -7.85
CA PHE A 113 -22.51 13.63 -9.21
C PHE A 113 -23.06 14.95 -9.80
N ASN A 114 -22.64 16.07 -9.22
CA ASN A 114 -22.94 17.43 -9.68
C ASN A 114 -21.70 18.34 -9.52
N ALA A 115 -21.77 19.57 -10.03
CA ALA A 115 -20.62 20.48 -10.03
C ALA A 115 -20.04 20.74 -8.62
N GLU A 116 -20.90 20.90 -7.62
CA GLU A 116 -20.50 21.10 -6.23
C GLU A 116 -19.82 19.85 -5.65
N GLY A 117 -20.39 18.67 -5.88
CA GLY A 117 -19.85 17.40 -5.41
C GLY A 117 -18.49 17.09 -6.04
N ILE A 118 -18.31 17.37 -7.33
CA ILE A 118 -17.01 17.24 -8.03
C ILE A 118 -15.98 18.20 -7.41
N ALA A 119 -16.36 19.47 -7.16
CA ALA A 119 -15.46 20.44 -6.52
C ALA A 119 -15.02 19.98 -5.12
N ARG A 120 -15.94 19.40 -4.33
CA ARG A 120 -15.67 18.87 -2.98
C ARG A 120 -14.86 17.58 -2.96
N ALA A 121 -14.88 16.78 -4.03
CA ALA A 121 -14.10 15.55 -4.15
C ALA A 121 -12.58 15.80 -4.30
N GLY A 122 -12.18 17.02 -4.66
CA GLY A 122 -10.78 17.42 -4.80
C GLY A 122 -10.10 16.89 -6.08
N PRO A 123 -8.80 17.21 -6.29
CA PRO A 123 -8.08 16.89 -7.53
C PRO A 123 -7.83 15.38 -7.79
N ALA A 124 -8.29 14.49 -6.90
CA ALA A 124 -8.18 13.04 -7.04
C ALA A 124 -9.14 12.45 -8.09
N VAL A 125 -10.15 13.21 -8.55
CA VAL A 125 -11.04 12.79 -9.65
C VAL A 125 -10.40 13.18 -10.99
N ARG A 126 -9.34 12.46 -11.40
CA ARG A 126 -8.98 12.45 -12.83
C ARG A 126 -10.00 11.62 -13.58
N LYS A 127 -10.49 12.13 -14.71
CA LYS A 127 -11.33 11.38 -15.65
C LYS A 127 -10.73 9.98 -15.84
N VAL A 128 -11.45 8.96 -15.41
CA VAL A 128 -11.28 7.62 -15.98
C VAL A 128 -11.98 7.70 -17.33
N SER A 129 -11.22 8.05 -18.37
CA SER A 129 -11.66 7.83 -19.73
C SER A 129 -11.61 6.32 -19.95
N CYS A 130 -12.78 5.70 -20.15
CA CYS A 130 -12.88 4.33 -20.63
C CYS A 130 -12.17 4.18 -21.99
#